data_AF-C3J9G4-F1
#
_entry.id   AF-C3J9G4-F1
#
_cell.length_a   1.000
_cell.length_b   1.000
_cell.length_c   1.000
_cell.angle_alpha   90.00
_cell.angle_beta   90.00
_cell.angle_gamma   90.00
#
_symmetry.space_group_name_H-M   'P 1'
#
loop_
_entity.id
_entity.type
_entity.pdbx_description
1 polymer ?
#
loop_
_entity_poly.entity_id
_entity_poly.type
_entity_poly.pdbx_seq_one_letter_code
_entity_poly.pdbx_strand_id
1 'polypeptide(L)'
;MQFEIFVHGTPNGQQLLGNSSEVFGRFVQTFYAANTSEIAEKLRVDRLTIGENSTLFYSLVIARGVLGDDGREGGYVALTLQLDSLVRNTAQVYDLLKALYLTKVLGRIVRTKEGAKVQFVSSKLSSVGGSYIPELEQFVANYIKENIGLSGFAPIPSGENKGTPRGGVARINRLDLAENRVVSLLLQGSSIEISDEFPSQALASQVEELHHKLEASESGASRKLAEMQKAHEQATASVEQQWQSKMDQFVQENAADKKKTQEQIRTLTEEKNSLAKQVEQIKTNLQTQEVHEYLVHNESDLKRLAQAILSLFGLGHSQPSSAAGRQEKSTSKAASLARWMPIANLVLTLICALLLTVVLVFFRPSKGDNMPAPLPIQHDTIYLEKPAIDSADLSARDSATLVR
;
A
#
# COMPACT_ATOMS: atom_id res chain seq x y z
N MET A 1 -40.81 6.33 42.92
CA MET A 1 -40.74 6.74 41.52
C MET A 1 -42.15 6.74 40.97
N GLN A 2 -42.62 7.92 40.61
CA GLN A 2 -43.81 8.14 39.83
C GLN A 2 -43.40 8.70 38.46
N PHE A 3 -44.15 8.36 37.43
CA PHE A 3 -43.89 8.85 36.08
C PHE A 3 -45.19 9.21 35.36
N GLU A 4 -45.07 10.11 34.40
CA GLU A 4 -46.14 10.46 33.45
C GLU A 4 -45.55 10.52 32.05
N ILE A 5 -46.31 10.09 31.03
CA ILE A 5 -45.88 10.08 29.63
C ILE A 5 -46.82 10.93 28.77
N PHE A 6 -46.22 11.71 27.88
CA PHE A 6 -46.91 12.68 27.05
C PHE A 6 -46.49 12.56 25.60
N VAL A 7 -47.42 12.86 24.69
CA VAL A 7 -47.11 13.07 23.27
C VAL A 7 -47.44 14.50 22.91
N HIS A 8 -46.49 15.25 22.36
CA HIS A 8 -46.74 16.60 21.88
C HIS A 8 -46.06 16.84 20.55
N GLY A 9 -46.56 17.82 19.81
CA GLY A 9 -46.08 18.10 18.46
C GLY A 9 -46.93 19.13 17.76
N THR A 10 -46.74 19.24 16.45
CA THR A 10 -47.36 20.30 15.64
C THR A 10 -48.10 19.77 14.40
N PRO A 11 -49.12 18.88 14.55
CA PRO A 11 -49.91 18.41 13.41
C PRO A 11 -50.55 19.57 12.65
N ASN A 12 -51.25 20.44 13.37
CA ASN A 12 -51.80 21.71 12.90
C ASN A 12 -51.75 22.74 14.04
N GLY A 13 -50.55 23.28 14.27
CA GLY A 13 -50.24 24.04 15.48
C GLY A 13 -49.88 23.15 16.67
N GLN A 14 -49.36 23.76 17.74
CA GLN A 14 -48.88 23.05 18.91
C GLN A 14 -50.01 22.34 19.67
N GLN A 15 -49.84 21.05 19.90
CA GLN A 15 -50.80 20.21 20.60
C GLN A 15 -50.10 19.26 21.57
N LEU A 16 -50.87 18.82 22.56
CA LEU A 16 -50.46 17.90 23.61
C LEU A 16 -51.55 16.84 23.82
N LEU A 17 -51.11 15.61 24.01
CA LEU A 17 -51.91 14.46 24.40
C LEU A 17 -51.32 13.85 25.69
N GLY A 18 -52.15 13.76 26.73
CA GLY A 18 -51.78 13.31 28.07
C GLY A 18 -52.42 14.18 29.16
N ASN A 19 -52.34 13.75 30.43
CA ASN A 19 -52.89 14.50 31.56
C ASN A 19 -52.00 15.70 31.91
N SER A 20 -52.22 16.85 31.27
CA SER A 20 -51.35 18.00 31.43
C SER A 20 -51.64 18.78 32.71
N SER A 21 -50.63 18.92 33.59
CA SER A 21 -50.61 20.02 34.55
C SER A 21 -50.32 21.34 33.84
N GLU A 22 -50.72 22.49 34.43
CA GLU A 22 -50.42 23.81 33.87
C GLU A 22 -48.90 24.03 33.69
N VAL A 23 -48.11 23.46 34.60
CA VAL A 23 -46.64 23.44 34.57
C VAL A 23 -46.12 22.75 33.31
N PHE A 24 -46.71 21.62 32.95
CA PHE A 24 -46.35 20.88 31.73
C PHE A 24 -46.72 21.65 30.45
N GLY A 25 -47.87 22.33 30.45
CA GLY A 25 -48.27 23.20 29.34
C GLY A 25 -47.22 24.27 29.03
N ARG A 26 -46.65 24.91 30.07
CA ARG A 26 -45.56 25.89 29.92
C ARG A 26 -44.25 25.26 29.46
N PHE A 27 -43.92 24.06 29.94
CA PHE A 27 -42.75 23.31 29.48
C PHE A 27 -42.81 23.00 27.99
N VAL A 28 -43.96 22.51 27.51
CA VAL A 28 -44.18 22.17 26.10
C VAL A 28 -44.01 23.38 25.18
N GLN A 29 -44.42 24.59 25.61
CA GLN A 29 -44.21 25.83 24.83
C GLN A 29 -42.73 26.10 24.50
N THR A 30 -41.78 25.63 25.33
CA THR A 30 -40.34 25.82 25.08
C THR A 30 -39.84 25.09 23.83
N PHE A 31 -40.57 24.09 23.34
CA PHE A 31 -40.21 23.36 22.12
C PHE A 31 -40.62 24.11 20.85
N TYR A 32 -41.64 24.94 20.92
CA TYR A 32 -42.12 25.72 19.77
C TYR A 32 -41.23 26.94 19.49
N ALA A 33 -40.65 27.52 20.54
CA ALA A 33 -39.72 28.65 20.44
C ALA A 33 -38.30 28.23 20.00
N ALA A 34 -37.93 26.96 20.21
CA ALA A 34 -36.66 26.43 19.77
C ALA A 34 -36.72 26.10 18.28
N ASN A 35 -35.74 26.53 17.49
CA ASN A 35 -35.59 26.06 16.11
C ASN A 35 -35.20 24.58 16.13
N THR A 36 -36.19 23.69 16.23
CA THR A 36 -35.98 22.25 16.39
C THR A 36 -35.48 21.56 15.12
N SER A 37 -35.46 22.26 13.97
CA SER A 37 -35.26 21.68 12.64
C SER A 37 -33.82 21.23 12.31
N GLU A 38 -32.81 21.63 13.11
CA GLU A 38 -31.39 21.37 12.83
C GLU A 38 -31.04 19.88 12.90
N ILE A 39 -31.59 19.19 13.91
CA ILE A 39 -31.28 17.79 14.23
C ILE A 39 -32.52 16.94 13.97
N ALA A 40 -32.36 15.78 13.34
CA ALA A 40 -33.49 14.90 13.05
C ALA A 40 -34.08 14.31 14.32
N GLU A 41 -33.22 13.80 15.19
CA GLU A 41 -33.60 13.13 16.42
C GLU A 41 -32.65 13.48 17.57
N LYS A 42 -33.22 13.84 18.72
CA LYS A 42 -32.47 14.08 19.94
C LYS A 42 -33.26 13.72 21.19
N LEU A 43 -32.57 13.29 22.24
CA LEU A 43 -33.10 13.30 23.60
C LEU A 43 -32.80 14.64 24.24
N ARG A 44 -33.83 15.32 24.76
CA ARG A 44 -33.69 16.52 25.56
C ARG A 44 -34.00 16.21 27.01
N VAL A 45 -33.11 16.59 27.93
CA VAL A 45 -33.27 16.41 29.37
C VAL A 45 -33.33 17.78 30.03
N ASP A 46 -34.44 18.08 30.69
CA ASP A 46 -34.63 19.31 31.45
C ASP A 46 -34.96 18.99 32.89
N ARG A 47 -34.50 19.87 33.79
CA ARG A 47 -34.91 19.87 35.19
C ARG A 47 -35.74 21.11 35.46
N LEU A 48 -36.92 20.90 36.03
CA LEU A 48 -37.75 21.98 36.55
C LEU A 48 -37.84 21.87 38.07
N THR A 49 -37.57 22.96 38.77
CA THR A 49 -37.66 23.01 40.23
C THR A 49 -38.74 24.02 40.61
N ILE A 50 -39.73 23.59 41.39
CA ILE A 50 -40.80 24.43 41.93
C ILE A 50 -40.83 24.23 43.44
N GLY A 51 -40.42 25.27 44.20
CA GLY A 51 -40.21 25.15 45.64
C GLY A 51 -39.11 24.13 45.94
N GLU A 52 -39.40 23.15 46.78
CA GLU A 52 -38.47 22.06 47.13
C GLU A 52 -38.54 20.86 46.16
N ASN A 53 -39.58 20.82 45.31
CA ASN A 53 -39.79 19.70 44.40
C ASN A 53 -39.05 19.93 43.08
N SER A 54 -38.24 18.95 42.69
CA SER A 54 -37.61 18.89 41.36
C SER A 54 -38.26 17.79 40.53
N THR A 55 -38.50 18.07 39.26
CA THR A 55 -39.02 17.13 38.27
C THR A 55 -38.07 17.10 37.08
N LEU A 56 -37.82 15.92 36.53
CA LEU A 56 -37.05 15.73 35.31
C LEU A 56 -37.96 15.42 34.13
N PHE A 57 -37.64 16.01 32.98
CA PHE A 57 -38.31 15.78 31.71
C PHE A 57 -37.33 15.18 30.73
N TYR A 58 -37.60 13.98 30.26
CA TYR A 58 -36.85 13.30 29.21
C TYR A 58 -37.70 13.28 27.96
N SER A 59 -37.30 14.06 26.95
CA SER A 59 -38.09 14.29 25.74
C SER A 59 -37.35 13.75 24.52
N LEU A 60 -37.82 12.67 23.91
CA LEU A 60 -37.35 12.26 22.60
C LEU A 60 -38.03 13.14 21.56
N VAL A 61 -37.27 13.96 20.85
CA VAL A 61 -37.76 14.93 19.87
C VAL A 61 -37.34 14.50 18.47
N ILE A 62 -38.33 14.37 17.58
CA ILE A 62 -38.14 14.20 16.15
C ILE A 62 -38.59 15.50 15.47
N ALA A 63 -37.75 16.13 14.67
CA ALA A 63 -38.04 17.46 14.14
C ALA A 63 -37.66 17.66 12.67
N ARG A 64 -36.41 17.37 12.27
CA ARG A 64 -36.03 17.49 10.85
C ARG A 64 -36.88 16.54 10.00
N GLY A 65 -37.55 17.09 8.99
CA GLY A 65 -38.40 16.31 8.07
C GLY A 65 -39.77 15.91 8.65
N VAL A 66 -40.20 16.49 9.77
CA VAL A 66 -41.56 16.29 10.28
C VAL A 66 -42.53 17.26 9.59
N LEU A 67 -43.59 16.68 9.03
CA LEU A 67 -44.64 17.37 8.30
C LEU A 67 -45.94 17.39 9.11
N GLY A 68 -46.64 18.52 9.10
CA GLY A 68 -48.02 18.65 9.55
C GLY A 68 -48.96 17.70 8.80
N ASP A 69 -50.20 17.56 9.28
CA ASP A 69 -51.15 16.65 8.65
C ASP A 69 -51.51 17.08 7.22
N ASP A 70 -51.48 18.38 6.95
CA ASP A 70 -51.63 19.03 5.65
C ASP A 70 -50.37 18.96 4.76
N GLY A 71 -49.25 18.46 5.30
CA GLY A 71 -47.96 18.40 4.61
C GLY A 71 -47.04 19.60 4.86
N ARG A 72 -47.44 20.55 5.71
CA ARG A 72 -46.63 21.73 6.06
C ARG A 72 -45.32 21.33 6.74
N GLU A 73 -44.21 21.86 6.25
CA GLU A 73 -42.89 21.62 6.85
C GLU A 73 -42.65 22.42 8.14
N GLY A 74 -41.57 22.09 8.86
CA GLY A 74 -41.16 22.80 10.07
C GLY A 74 -41.92 22.37 11.32
N GLY A 75 -42.45 21.14 11.33
CA GLY A 75 -43.07 20.57 12.52
C GLY A 75 -42.10 19.81 13.42
N TYR A 76 -42.62 19.28 14.51
CA TYR A 76 -41.95 18.27 15.32
C TYR A 76 -42.97 17.31 15.96
N VAL A 77 -42.51 16.14 16.37
CA VAL A 77 -43.22 15.22 17.26
C VAL A 77 -42.28 14.83 18.39
N ALA A 78 -42.78 14.80 19.61
CA ALA A 78 -42.00 14.46 20.78
C ALA A 78 -42.77 13.55 21.75
N LEU A 79 -42.01 12.65 22.37
CA LEU A 79 -42.43 11.84 23.51
C LEU A 79 -41.71 12.32 24.74
N THR A 80 -42.46 12.70 25.78
CA THR A 80 -41.88 13.24 27.01
C THR A 80 -42.25 12.37 28.19
N LEU A 81 -41.24 11.82 28.86
CA LEU A 81 -41.34 11.11 30.13
C LEU A 81 -40.98 12.08 31.26
N GLN A 82 -41.94 12.33 32.13
CA GLN A 82 -41.75 13.08 33.36
C GLN A 82 -41.42 12.10 34.50
N LEU A 83 -40.39 12.41 35.29
CA LEU A 83 -39.96 11.61 36.44
C LEU A 83 -39.71 12.48 37.66
N ASP A 84 -40.07 11.95 38.83
CA ASP A 84 -39.72 12.46 40.17
C ASP A 84 -38.32 12.00 40.65
N SER A 85 -37.57 11.32 39.77
CA SER A 85 -36.29 10.70 40.06
C SER A 85 -35.34 10.77 38.87
N LEU A 86 -34.04 10.72 39.15
CA LEU A 86 -32.97 10.69 38.16
C LEU A 86 -32.76 9.24 37.69
N VAL A 87 -32.69 9.03 36.37
CA VAL A 87 -32.22 7.74 35.83
C VAL A 87 -30.70 7.75 35.78
N ARG A 88 -30.06 6.74 36.39
CA ARG A 88 -28.59 6.61 36.44
C ARG A 88 -27.98 6.51 35.05
N ASN A 89 -28.59 5.69 34.20
CA ASN A 89 -28.19 5.56 32.81
C ASN A 89 -29.19 6.24 31.88
N THR A 90 -28.91 7.50 31.53
CA THR A 90 -29.74 8.29 30.61
C THR A 90 -29.90 7.63 29.23
N ALA A 91 -28.94 6.80 28.78
CA ALA A 91 -29.08 6.07 27.51
C ALA A 91 -30.28 5.12 27.53
N GLN A 92 -30.57 4.48 28.67
CA GLN A 92 -31.73 3.58 28.79
C GLN A 92 -33.06 4.34 28.64
N VAL A 93 -33.11 5.62 29.00
CA VAL A 93 -34.31 6.44 28.77
C VAL A 93 -34.47 6.78 27.29
N TYR A 94 -33.36 7.06 26.59
CA TYR A 94 -33.39 7.21 25.14
C TYR A 94 -33.90 5.93 24.46
N ASP A 95 -33.37 4.77 24.83
CA ASP A 95 -33.76 3.47 24.26
C ASP A 95 -35.25 3.16 24.54
N LEU A 96 -35.72 3.44 25.76
CA LEU A 96 -37.14 3.35 26.14
C LEU A 96 -38.02 4.20 25.22
N LEU A 97 -37.72 5.51 25.12
CA LEU A 97 -38.53 6.44 24.35
C LEU A 97 -38.46 6.14 22.86
N LYS A 98 -37.31 5.68 22.36
CA LYS A 98 -37.12 5.24 20.98
C LYS A 98 -37.96 4.01 20.68
N ALA A 99 -37.95 3.01 21.56
CA ALA A 99 -38.79 1.83 21.43
C ALA A 99 -40.29 2.20 21.45
N LEU A 100 -40.70 3.10 22.35
CA LEU A 100 -42.08 3.61 22.40
C LEU A 100 -42.45 4.33 21.08
N TYR A 101 -41.56 5.17 20.55
CA TYR A 101 -41.78 5.86 19.28
C TYR A 101 -42.02 4.87 18.15
N LEU A 102 -41.11 3.90 17.97
CA LEU A 102 -41.17 2.94 16.87
C LEU A 102 -42.39 2.01 16.96
N THR A 103 -42.83 1.65 18.17
CA THR A 103 -43.88 0.66 18.37
C THR A 103 -45.28 1.24 18.55
N LYS A 104 -45.41 2.46 19.10
CA LYS A 104 -46.71 3.05 19.46
C LYS A 104 -47.01 4.35 18.72
N VAL A 105 -45.99 5.16 18.41
CA VAL A 105 -46.18 6.47 17.77
C VAL A 105 -46.18 6.37 16.25
N LEU A 106 -45.20 5.66 15.69
CA LEU A 106 -45.10 5.43 14.25
C LEU A 106 -46.26 4.56 13.77
N GLY A 107 -46.92 4.98 12.70
CA GLY A 107 -48.15 4.37 12.15
C GLY A 107 -49.45 4.87 12.78
N ARG A 108 -49.43 5.43 14.00
CA ARG A 108 -50.64 5.93 14.69
C ARG A 108 -50.71 7.46 14.78
N ILE A 109 -49.63 8.10 15.24
CA ILE A 109 -49.53 9.56 15.38
C ILE A 109 -48.89 10.16 14.12
N VAL A 110 -47.78 9.56 13.67
CA VAL A 110 -47.08 9.94 12.43
C VAL A 110 -46.87 8.72 11.54
N ARG A 111 -46.76 8.92 10.23
CA ARG A 111 -46.43 7.88 9.24
C ARG A 111 -45.20 8.28 8.44
N THR A 112 -44.43 7.29 7.99
CA THR A 112 -43.28 7.52 7.12
C THR A 112 -43.70 8.06 5.75
N LYS A 113 -42.87 8.94 5.20
CA LYS A 113 -42.94 9.47 3.84
C LYS A 113 -41.59 9.29 3.15
N GLU A 114 -41.56 9.52 1.85
CA GLU A 114 -40.33 9.48 1.06
C GLU A 114 -39.28 10.47 1.59
N GLY A 115 -38.00 10.16 1.38
CA GLY A 115 -36.90 11.01 1.79
C GLY A 115 -36.69 11.11 3.30
N ALA A 116 -36.95 10.04 4.05
CA ALA A 116 -36.83 9.97 5.51
C ALA A 116 -37.71 10.99 6.27
N LYS A 117 -38.74 11.53 5.62
CA LYS A 117 -39.73 12.42 6.25
C LYS A 117 -40.77 11.62 7.02
N VAL A 118 -41.41 12.24 7.99
CA VAL A 118 -42.59 11.70 8.69
C VAL A 118 -43.71 12.73 8.68
N GLN A 119 -44.95 12.28 8.57
CA GLN A 119 -46.12 13.16 8.51
C GLN A 119 -47.14 12.76 9.57
N PHE A 120 -47.74 13.75 10.24
CA PHE A 120 -48.89 13.49 11.11
C PHE A 120 -50.05 12.83 10.36
N VAL A 121 -50.68 11.85 11.00
CA VAL A 121 -51.80 11.09 10.42
C VAL A 121 -53.11 11.89 10.49
N SER A 122 -53.21 12.84 11.43
CA SER A 122 -54.42 13.61 11.72
C SER A 122 -54.06 15.02 12.22
N SER A 123 -54.94 15.98 11.97
CA SER A 123 -54.81 17.36 12.47
C SER A 123 -54.93 17.49 13.98
N LYS A 124 -55.45 16.47 14.68
CA LYS A 124 -55.65 16.48 16.13
C LYS A 124 -54.99 15.27 16.80
N LEU A 125 -54.07 15.50 17.74
CA LEU A 125 -53.45 14.40 18.50
C LEU A 125 -54.49 13.60 19.30
N SER A 126 -55.57 14.22 19.78
CA SER A 126 -56.65 13.55 20.52
C SER A 126 -57.46 12.54 19.70
N SER A 127 -57.23 12.44 18.39
CA SER A 127 -57.94 11.49 17.52
C SER A 127 -57.52 10.03 17.68
N VAL A 128 -56.40 9.74 18.35
CA VAL A 128 -55.88 8.36 18.53
C VAL A 128 -56.66 7.51 19.55
N GLY A 129 -57.70 8.07 20.18
CA GLY A 129 -58.58 7.37 21.10
C GLY A 129 -58.13 7.42 22.57
N GLY A 130 -59.10 7.23 23.47
CA GLY A 130 -58.91 7.42 24.92
C GLY A 130 -58.01 6.39 25.61
N SER A 131 -57.81 5.20 25.02
CA SER A 131 -56.92 4.16 25.58
C SER A 131 -55.44 4.40 25.29
N TYR A 132 -55.11 5.34 24.40
CA TYR A 132 -53.77 5.47 23.87
C TYR A 132 -52.73 5.83 24.94
N ILE A 133 -53.01 6.80 25.81
CA ILE A 133 -52.10 7.17 26.90
C ILE A 133 -51.92 6.02 27.91
N PRO A 134 -52.99 5.37 28.41
CA PRO A 134 -52.84 4.15 29.21
C PRO A 134 -51.98 3.05 28.57
N GLU A 135 -52.08 2.85 27.25
CA GLU A 135 -51.22 1.90 26.52
C GLU A 135 -49.74 2.30 26.55
N LEU A 136 -49.43 3.60 26.46
CA LEU A 136 -48.06 4.10 26.59
C LEU A 136 -47.53 3.92 28.01
N GLU A 137 -48.34 4.25 29.02
CA GLU A 137 -47.99 4.10 30.43
C GLU A 137 -47.67 2.64 30.76
N GLN A 138 -48.49 1.70 30.28
CA GLN A 138 -48.25 0.27 30.46
C GLN A 138 -46.94 -0.17 29.79
N PHE A 139 -46.65 0.32 28.59
CA PHE A 139 -45.38 0.02 27.91
C PHE A 139 -44.19 0.53 28.72
N VAL A 140 -44.25 1.78 29.19
CA VAL A 140 -43.19 2.38 30.01
C VAL A 140 -42.98 1.58 31.30
N ALA A 141 -44.06 1.23 32.00
CA ALA A 141 -43.98 0.44 33.23
C ALA A 141 -43.31 -0.94 33.00
N ASN A 142 -43.70 -1.64 31.93
CA ASN A 142 -43.11 -2.94 31.58
C ASN A 142 -41.62 -2.80 31.21
N TYR A 143 -41.29 -1.83 30.37
CA TYR A 143 -39.90 -1.60 29.96
C TYR A 143 -39.01 -1.25 31.15
N ILE A 144 -39.47 -0.37 32.04
CA ILE A 144 -38.74 -0.04 33.28
C ILE A 144 -38.51 -1.30 34.11
N LYS A 145 -39.55 -2.14 34.29
CA LYS A 145 -39.45 -3.39 35.06
C LYS A 145 -38.44 -4.36 34.47
N GLU A 146 -38.39 -4.49 33.14
CA GLU A 146 -37.58 -5.48 32.43
C GLU A 146 -36.14 -5.04 32.18
N ASN A 147 -35.89 -3.75 31.94
CA ASN A 147 -34.60 -3.26 31.41
C ASN A 147 -33.86 -2.28 32.33
N ILE A 148 -34.57 -1.52 33.17
CA ILE A 148 -33.96 -0.48 34.03
C ILE A 148 -33.90 -0.94 35.48
N GLY A 149 -35.00 -1.52 35.98
CA GLY A 149 -35.19 -1.88 37.37
C GLY A 149 -35.27 -0.68 38.30
N LEU A 150 -35.81 -0.87 39.51
CA LEU A 150 -35.92 0.22 40.49
C LEU A 150 -34.55 0.77 40.95
N SER A 151 -33.51 -0.07 40.92
CA SER A 151 -32.12 0.32 41.23
C SER A 151 -31.52 1.27 40.20
N GLY A 152 -32.08 1.34 38.99
CA GLY A 152 -31.69 2.27 37.93
C GLY A 152 -32.06 3.72 38.20
N PHE A 153 -32.80 4.00 39.29
CA PHE A 153 -33.23 5.34 39.68
C PHE A 153 -32.48 5.83 40.93
N ALA A 154 -32.28 7.14 40.99
CA ALA A 154 -31.66 7.85 42.10
C ALA A 154 -32.50 9.09 42.46
N PRO A 155 -32.40 9.59 43.69
CA PRO A 155 -32.96 10.89 44.04
C PRO A 155 -32.40 11.99 43.14
N ILE A 156 -33.23 12.96 42.75
CA ILE A 156 -32.77 14.11 41.98
C ILE A 156 -31.85 14.94 42.90
N PRO A 157 -30.59 15.21 42.51
CA PRO A 157 -29.67 15.90 43.40
C PRO A 157 -30.14 17.32 43.73
N SER A 158 -30.15 17.63 45.03
CA SER A 158 -30.55 18.92 45.57
C SER A 158 -29.34 19.84 45.67
N GLY A 159 -29.45 21.06 45.11
CA GLY A 159 -28.37 22.04 45.08
C GLY A 159 -28.24 22.74 43.73
N GLU A 160 -28.01 24.05 43.76
CA GLU A 160 -27.56 24.82 42.60
C GLU A 160 -26.08 25.15 42.81
N ASN A 161 -25.25 24.92 41.79
CA ASN A 161 -23.87 25.43 41.81
C ASN A 161 -23.91 26.96 41.68
N LYS A 162 -23.88 27.66 42.83
CA LYS A 162 -24.00 29.13 42.95
C LYS A 162 -22.88 29.95 42.27
N GLY A 163 -21.95 29.32 41.55
CA GLY A 163 -20.75 29.95 40.97
C GLY A 163 -20.59 29.85 39.45
N THR A 164 -21.47 29.16 38.73
CA THR A 164 -21.35 28.96 37.27
C THR A 164 -22.45 29.70 36.51
N PRO A 165 -22.18 30.23 35.29
CA PRO A 165 -23.17 30.96 34.51
C PRO A 165 -24.46 30.16 34.33
N ARG A 166 -25.59 30.83 34.57
CA ARG A 166 -26.94 30.28 34.50
C ARG A 166 -27.36 30.02 33.04
N GLY A 167 -27.91 28.83 32.80
CA GLY A 167 -28.87 28.59 31.72
C GLY A 167 -28.29 28.58 30.31
N GLY A 168 -28.08 27.37 29.78
CA GLY A 168 -27.73 27.13 28.38
C GLY A 168 -28.13 25.71 27.97
N VAL A 169 -27.99 25.42 26.67
CA VAL A 169 -28.21 24.07 26.13
C VAL A 169 -26.86 23.38 25.96
N ALA A 170 -26.62 22.32 26.74
CA ALA A 170 -25.45 21.47 26.61
C ALA A 170 -25.73 20.37 25.57
N ARG A 171 -24.98 20.33 24.48
CA ARG A 171 -25.10 19.33 23.42
C ARG A 171 -24.05 18.23 23.63
N ILE A 172 -24.47 16.97 23.65
CA ILE A 172 -23.63 15.81 23.94
C ILE A 172 -23.87 14.72 22.89
N ASN A 173 -22.82 14.15 22.30
CA ASN A 173 -22.98 12.96 21.47
C ASN A 173 -23.34 11.74 22.34
N ARG A 174 -24.21 10.85 21.87
CA ARG A 174 -24.61 9.65 22.63
C ARG A 174 -23.42 8.76 23.03
N LEU A 175 -22.37 8.71 22.20
CA LEU A 175 -21.13 7.97 22.48
C LEU A 175 -20.32 8.55 23.65
N ASP A 176 -20.48 9.85 23.94
CA ASP A 176 -19.77 10.54 25.01
C ASP A 176 -20.62 10.66 26.30
N LEU A 177 -21.76 9.96 26.35
CA LEU A 177 -22.73 10.08 27.44
C LEU A 177 -22.21 9.40 28.72
N ALA A 178 -21.82 10.21 29.70
CA ALA A 178 -21.41 9.77 31.03
C ALA A 178 -22.39 10.22 32.12
N GLU A 179 -22.72 9.34 33.07
CA GLU A 179 -23.70 9.59 34.16
C GLU A 179 -23.33 10.85 34.98
N ASN A 180 -22.07 10.94 35.41
CA ASN A 180 -21.57 12.08 36.19
C ASN A 180 -21.70 13.42 35.43
N ARG A 181 -21.56 13.40 34.11
CA ARG A 181 -21.69 14.58 33.26
C ARG A 181 -23.12 15.09 33.24
N VAL A 182 -24.09 14.19 33.06
CA VAL A 182 -25.52 14.55 33.09
C VAL A 182 -25.88 15.22 34.41
N VAL A 183 -25.51 14.60 35.53
CA VAL A 183 -25.79 15.16 36.86
C VAL A 183 -25.17 16.54 37.03
N SER A 184 -23.90 16.70 36.64
CA SER A 184 -23.20 17.99 36.77
C SER A 184 -23.88 19.12 36.00
N LEU A 185 -24.38 18.83 34.80
CA LEU A 185 -25.05 19.81 33.93
C LEU A 185 -26.44 20.17 34.45
N LEU A 186 -27.19 19.19 34.96
CA LEU A 186 -28.50 19.43 35.59
C LEU A 186 -28.37 20.31 36.85
N LEU A 187 -27.28 20.18 37.62
CA LEU A 187 -27.01 21.02 38.80
C LEU A 187 -26.53 22.44 38.45
N GLN A 188 -26.06 22.64 37.22
CA GLN A 188 -25.73 23.97 36.67
C GLN A 188 -26.97 24.67 36.08
N GLY A 189 -28.13 23.99 36.04
CA GLY A 189 -29.35 24.51 35.44
C GLY A 189 -29.32 24.50 33.90
N SER A 190 -28.49 23.66 33.29
CA SER A 190 -28.47 23.47 31.84
C SER A 190 -29.60 22.55 31.37
N SER A 191 -30.16 22.85 30.20
CA SER A 191 -30.89 21.86 29.40
C SER A 191 -29.87 21.01 28.66
N ILE A 192 -30.10 19.71 28.55
CA ILE A 192 -29.14 18.79 27.92
C ILE A 192 -29.79 18.21 26.66
N GLU A 193 -29.12 18.33 25.51
CA GLU A 193 -29.51 17.71 24.25
C GLU A 193 -28.52 16.62 23.89
N ILE A 194 -29.01 15.42 23.61
CA ILE A 194 -28.22 14.23 23.29
C ILE A 194 -28.63 13.73 21.91
N SER A 195 -27.68 13.58 20.99
CA SER A 195 -27.93 13.07 19.64
C SER A 195 -26.66 12.46 19.05
N ASP A 196 -26.81 11.48 18.16
CA ASP A 196 -25.69 10.94 17.38
C ASP A 196 -25.13 11.96 16.37
N GLU A 197 -25.92 12.98 16.02
CA GLU A 197 -25.52 14.01 15.05
C GLU A 197 -24.59 15.08 15.66
N PHE A 198 -24.45 15.13 16.98
CA PHE A 198 -23.51 16.05 17.60
C PHE A 198 -22.07 15.53 17.49
N PRO A 199 -21.05 16.41 17.44
CA PRO A 199 -19.65 15.97 17.42
C PRO A 199 -19.31 15.10 18.65
N SER A 200 -18.61 13.97 18.43
CA SER A 200 -18.12 13.10 19.51
C SER A 200 -16.63 13.30 19.77
N GLN A 201 -16.27 13.47 21.05
CA GLN A 201 -14.87 13.47 21.49
C GLN A 201 -14.25 12.08 21.41
N ALA A 202 -14.99 11.03 21.79
CA ALA A 202 -14.49 9.66 21.69
C ALA A 202 -14.16 9.27 20.24
N LEU A 203 -14.97 9.71 19.28
CA LEU A 203 -14.69 9.49 17.86
C LEU A 203 -13.52 10.34 17.37
N ALA A 204 -13.45 11.62 17.77
CA ALA A 204 -12.35 12.50 17.41
C ALA A 204 -10.99 11.96 17.88
N SER A 205 -10.90 11.49 19.12
CA SER A 205 -9.67 10.88 19.66
C SER A 205 -9.27 9.60 18.94
N GLN A 206 -10.22 8.76 18.53
CA GLN A 206 -9.92 7.56 17.74
C GLN A 206 -9.38 7.91 16.34
N VAL A 207 -9.97 8.92 15.70
CA VAL A 207 -9.49 9.40 14.39
C VAL A 207 -8.07 9.97 14.51
N GLU A 208 -7.78 10.74 15.56
CA GLU A 208 -6.45 11.27 15.83
C GLU A 208 -5.42 10.16 16.08
N GLU A 209 -5.77 9.13 16.86
CA GLU A 209 -4.90 7.98 17.10
C GLU A 209 -4.59 7.20 15.80
N LEU A 210 -5.60 6.98 14.96
CA LEU A 210 -5.43 6.33 13.66
C LEU A 210 -4.55 7.17 12.74
N HIS A 211 -4.72 8.48 12.74
CA HIS A 211 -3.89 9.40 11.96
C HIS A 211 -2.42 9.31 12.38
N HIS A 212 -2.14 9.36 13.68
CA HIS A 212 -0.78 9.23 14.20
C HIS A 212 -0.15 7.86 13.87
N LYS A 213 -0.93 6.78 13.93
CA LYS A 213 -0.47 5.44 13.53
C LYS A 213 -0.13 5.36 12.03
N LEU A 214 -0.93 6.00 11.19
CA LEU A 214 -0.69 6.05 9.75
C LEU A 214 0.60 6.83 9.44
N GLU A 215 0.78 8.01 10.02
CA GLU A 215 1.99 8.82 9.85
C GLU A 215 3.26 8.10 10.34
N ALA A 216 3.18 7.41 11.48
CA ALA A 216 4.29 6.60 11.99
C ALA A 216 4.65 5.44 11.04
N SER A 217 3.64 4.82 10.41
CA SER A 217 3.84 3.75 9.43
C SER A 217 4.47 4.28 8.14
N GLU A 218 3.97 5.39 7.61
CA GLU A 218 4.48 6.01 6.37
C GLU A 218 5.92 6.52 6.54
N SER A 219 6.22 7.18 7.65
CA SER A 219 7.57 7.63 7.97
C SER A 219 8.54 6.46 8.16
N GLY A 220 8.09 5.38 8.81
CA GLY A 220 8.85 4.14 8.95
C GLY A 220 9.15 3.46 7.61
N ALA A 221 8.16 3.39 6.71
CA ALA A 221 8.33 2.85 5.37
C ALA A 221 9.29 3.70 4.53
N SER A 222 9.11 5.03 4.56
CA SER A 222 9.97 5.98 3.84
C SER A 222 11.42 5.91 4.31
N ARG A 223 11.64 5.79 5.62
CA ARG A 223 12.98 5.62 6.20
C ARG A 223 13.64 4.33 5.74
N LYS A 224 12.92 3.20 5.77
CA LYS A 224 13.44 1.91 5.27
C LYS A 224 13.79 1.98 3.79
N LEU A 225 12.97 2.64 2.99
CA LEU A 225 13.23 2.83 1.56
C LEU A 225 14.52 3.65 1.34
N ALA A 226 14.68 4.76 2.07
CA ALA A 226 15.88 5.59 2.01
C ALA A 226 17.15 4.85 2.47
N GLU A 227 17.05 4.05 3.54
CA GLU A 227 18.15 3.20 4.02
C GLU A 227 18.53 2.13 2.99
N MET A 228 17.54 1.46 2.38
CA MET A 228 17.76 0.48 1.32
C MET A 228 18.40 1.12 0.09
N GLN A 229 17.95 2.31 -0.32
CA GLN A 229 18.51 3.02 -1.45
C GLN A 229 19.96 3.43 -1.20
N LYS A 230 20.26 3.95 0.00
CA LYS A 230 21.64 4.27 0.39
C LYS A 230 22.54 3.02 0.42
N ALA A 231 22.05 1.91 0.96
CA ALA A 231 22.78 0.65 0.98
C ALA A 231 23.04 0.13 -0.45
N HIS A 232 22.05 0.25 -1.34
CA HIS A 232 22.19 -0.11 -2.74
C HIS A 232 23.21 0.77 -3.47
N GLU A 233 23.18 2.09 -3.27
CA GLU A 233 24.17 3.02 -3.83
C GLU A 233 25.58 2.70 -3.34
N GLN A 234 25.75 2.41 -2.05
CA GLN A 234 27.04 2.01 -1.47
C GLN A 234 27.54 0.68 -2.05
N ALA A 235 26.67 -0.31 -2.20
CA ALA A 235 27.02 -1.59 -2.80
C ALA A 235 27.43 -1.42 -4.27
N THR A 236 26.69 -0.60 -5.03
CA THR A 236 27.00 -0.29 -6.43
C THR A 236 28.34 0.41 -6.57
N ALA A 237 28.62 1.42 -5.73
CA ALA A 237 29.89 2.13 -5.72
C ALA A 237 31.07 1.21 -5.35
N SER A 238 30.88 0.30 -4.39
CA SER A 238 31.91 -0.66 -4.00
C SER A 238 32.24 -1.65 -5.12
N VAL A 239 31.24 -2.15 -5.82
CA VAL A 239 31.43 -3.03 -6.99
C VAL A 239 32.16 -2.29 -8.11
N GLU A 240 31.77 -1.05 -8.39
CA GLU A 240 32.43 -0.21 -9.41
C GLU A 240 33.91 0.03 -9.09
N GLN A 241 34.24 0.34 -7.82
CA GLN A 241 35.62 0.50 -7.36
C GLN A 241 36.43 -0.79 -7.50
N GLN A 242 35.86 -1.95 -7.14
CA GLN A 242 36.53 -3.24 -7.34
C GLN A 242 36.78 -3.53 -8.82
N TRP A 243 35.81 -3.22 -9.68
CA TRP A 243 35.95 -3.40 -11.12
C TRP A 243 37.06 -2.53 -11.71
N GLN A 244 37.09 -1.24 -11.34
CA GLN A 244 38.13 -0.31 -11.77
C GLN A 244 39.51 -0.74 -11.29
N SER A 245 39.66 -1.17 -10.04
CA SER A 245 40.93 -1.69 -9.53
C SER A 245 41.40 -2.94 -10.29
N LYS A 246 40.51 -3.88 -10.60
CA LYS A 246 40.85 -5.04 -11.43
C LYS A 246 41.24 -4.66 -12.85
N MET A 247 40.56 -3.67 -13.42
CA MET A 247 40.88 -3.18 -14.76
C MET A 247 42.27 -2.55 -14.79
N ASP A 248 42.60 -1.71 -13.82
CA ASP A 248 43.92 -1.09 -13.69
C ASP A 248 45.03 -2.15 -13.50
N GLN A 249 44.78 -3.17 -12.69
CA GLN A 249 45.69 -4.30 -12.52
C GLN A 249 45.90 -5.04 -13.85
N PHE A 250 44.82 -5.35 -14.58
CA PHE A 250 44.91 -6.03 -15.87
C PHE A 250 45.65 -5.20 -16.92
N VAL A 251 45.50 -3.87 -16.91
CA VAL A 251 46.25 -2.96 -17.78
C VAL A 251 47.74 -2.97 -17.42
N GLN A 252 48.09 -2.97 -16.14
CA GLN A 252 49.48 -3.03 -15.68
C GLN A 252 50.15 -4.38 -16.03
N GLU A 253 49.46 -5.49 -15.79
CA GLU A 253 49.95 -6.84 -16.13
C GLU A 253 50.18 -6.97 -17.63
N ASN A 254 49.23 -6.56 -18.46
CA ASN A 254 49.41 -6.54 -19.92
C ASN A 254 50.56 -5.65 -20.37
N ALA A 255 50.76 -4.48 -19.73
CA ALA A 255 51.89 -3.61 -20.06
C ALA A 255 53.24 -4.26 -19.69
N ALA A 256 53.30 -4.97 -18.56
CA ALA A 256 54.49 -5.72 -18.14
C ALA A 256 54.77 -6.89 -19.09
N ASP A 257 53.75 -7.67 -19.44
CA ASP A 257 53.86 -8.78 -20.38
C ASP A 257 54.27 -8.30 -21.78
N LYS A 258 53.74 -7.17 -22.24
CA LYS A 258 54.16 -6.55 -23.50
C LYS A 258 55.63 -6.15 -23.47
N LYS A 259 56.12 -5.54 -22.38
CA LYS A 259 57.55 -5.22 -22.20
C LYS A 259 58.42 -6.48 -22.21
N LYS A 260 58.02 -7.51 -21.47
CA LYS A 260 58.74 -8.80 -21.42
C LYS A 260 58.81 -9.46 -22.80
N THR A 261 57.69 -9.48 -23.52
CA THR A 261 57.62 -10.01 -24.88
C THR A 261 58.49 -9.19 -25.84
N GLN A 262 58.50 -7.87 -25.70
CA GLN A 262 59.33 -6.98 -26.52
C GLN A 262 60.83 -7.22 -26.27
N GLU A 263 61.24 -7.49 -25.02
CA GLU A 263 62.62 -7.86 -24.68
C GLU A 263 63.01 -9.23 -25.25
N GLN A 264 62.10 -10.21 -25.21
CA GLN A 264 62.30 -11.51 -25.86
C GLN A 264 62.46 -11.37 -27.38
N ILE A 265 61.66 -10.52 -28.02
CA ILE A 265 61.81 -10.23 -29.45
C ILE A 265 63.18 -9.60 -29.74
N ARG A 266 63.64 -8.68 -28.89
CA ARG A 266 64.94 -8.02 -29.06
C ARG A 266 66.09 -9.02 -28.95
N THR A 267 66.12 -9.83 -27.90
CA THR A 267 67.16 -10.86 -27.68
C THR A 267 67.19 -11.88 -28.81
N LEU A 268 66.04 -12.43 -29.22
CA LEU A 268 65.96 -13.33 -30.39
C LEU A 268 66.41 -12.66 -31.69
N THR A 269 66.16 -11.36 -31.85
CA THR A 269 66.63 -10.59 -33.01
C THR A 269 68.16 -10.45 -33.01
N GLU A 270 68.75 -10.17 -31.86
CA GLU A 270 70.21 -10.11 -31.68
C GLU A 270 70.86 -11.48 -31.94
N GLU A 271 70.28 -12.56 -31.42
CA GLU A 271 70.72 -13.94 -31.70
C GLU A 271 70.63 -14.28 -33.19
N LYS A 272 69.49 -13.98 -33.83
CA LYS A 272 69.31 -14.19 -35.27
C LYS A 272 70.38 -13.45 -36.08
N ASN A 273 70.68 -12.21 -35.72
CA ASN A 273 71.69 -11.41 -36.41
C ASN A 273 73.11 -11.96 -36.19
N SER A 274 73.42 -12.44 -34.98
CA SER A 274 74.68 -13.12 -34.68
C SER A 274 74.82 -14.40 -35.50
N LEU A 275 73.77 -15.21 -35.56
CA LEU A 275 73.76 -16.45 -36.34
C LEU A 275 73.88 -16.15 -37.84
N ALA A 276 73.22 -15.11 -38.33
CA ALA A 276 73.37 -14.66 -39.72
C ALA A 276 74.82 -14.27 -40.05
N LYS A 277 75.51 -13.55 -39.14
CA LYS A 277 76.94 -13.24 -39.30
C LYS A 277 77.80 -14.50 -39.31
N GLN A 278 77.53 -15.47 -38.43
CA GLN A 278 78.25 -16.75 -38.42
C GLN A 278 78.03 -17.52 -39.72
N VAL A 279 76.80 -17.54 -40.25
CA VAL A 279 76.48 -18.17 -41.53
C VAL A 279 77.21 -17.48 -42.69
N GLU A 280 77.27 -16.15 -42.72
CA GLU A 280 78.07 -15.43 -43.71
C GLU A 280 79.56 -15.74 -43.60
N GLN A 281 80.10 -15.79 -42.39
CA GLN A 281 81.51 -16.09 -42.15
C GLN A 281 81.88 -17.52 -42.56
N ILE A 282 81.00 -18.49 -42.31
CA ILE A 282 81.16 -19.87 -42.80
C ILE A 282 81.09 -19.89 -44.33
N LYS A 283 80.17 -19.14 -44.94
CA LYS A 283 80.05 -19.04 -46.41
C LYS A 283 81.31 -18.44 -47.05
N THR A 284 81.89 -17.38 -46.48
CA THR A 284 83.13 -16.78 -46.99
C THR A 284 84.32 -17.72 -46.82
N ASN A 285 84.38 -18.44 -45.69
CA ASN A 285 85.44 -19.42 -45.47
C ASN A 285 85.36 -20.58 -46.47
N LEU A 286 84.14 -21.08 -46.75
CA LEU A 286 83.90 -22.10 -47.77
C LEU A 286 84.31 -21.63 -49.18
N GLN A 287 83.93 -20.41 -49.57
CA GLN A 287 84.36 -19.85 -50.86
C GLN A 287 85.89 -19.68 -50.94
N THR A 288 86.54 -19.29 -49.83
CA THR A 288 87.99 -19.15 -49.77
C THR A 288 88.69 -20.51 -49.87
N GLN A 289 88.13 -21.54 -49.25
CA GLN A 289 88.62 -22.91 -49.32
C GLN A 289 88.45 -23.50 -50.73
N GLU A 290 87.31 -23.25 -51.38
CA GLU A 290 87.04 -23.66 -52.77
C GLU A 290 88.02 -23.00 -53.75
N VAL A 291 88.34 -21.71 -53.56
CA VAL A 291 89.37 -21.00 -54.36
C VAL A 291 90.78 -21.56 -54.08
N HIS A 292 91.10 -21.91 -52.83
CA HIS A 292 92.39 -22.51 -52.47
C HIS A 292 92.56 -23.91 -53.09
N GLU A 293 91.49 -24.70 -53.12
CA GLU A 293 91.47 -26.02 -53.75
C GLU A 293 91.64 -25.92 -55.28
N TYR A 294 91.00 -24.94 -55.93
CA TYR A 294 91.22 -24.63 -57.35
C TYR A 294 92.66 -24.19 -57.66
N LEU A 295 93.30 -23.41 -56.78
CA LEU A 295 94.67 -22.90 -56.99
C LEU A 295 95.73 -24.00 -56.84
N VAL A 296 95.58 -24.88 -55.85
CA VAL A 296 96.47 -26.02 -55.64
C VAL A 296 96.33 -27.04 -56.79
N HIS A 297 95.13 -27.24 -57.31
CA HIS A 297 94.91 -28.13 -58.45
C HIS A 297 95.59 -27.58 -59.73
N ASN A 298 95.47 -26.28 -59.99
CA ASN A 298 96.13 -25.64 -61.13
C ASN A 298 97.67 -25.65 -61.05
N GLU A 299 98.26 -25.52 -59.85
CA GLU A 299 99.72 -25.65 -59.69
C GLU A 299 100.19 -27.09 -59.97
N SER A 300 99.38 -28.09 -59.59
CA SER A 300 99.66 -29.49 -59.87
C SER A 300 99.51 -29.86 -61.34
N ASP A 301 98.55 -29.24 -62.05
CA ASP A 301 98.34 -29.43 -63.49
C ASP A 301 99.40 -28.71 -64.33
N LEU A 302 99.91 -27.54 -63.89
CA LEU A 302 101.04 -26.87 -64.52
C LEU A 302 102.34 -27.69 -64.41
N LYS A 303 102.56 -28.35 -63.26
CA LYS A 303 103.69 -29.28 -63.07
C LYS A 303 103.53 -30.54 -63.95
N ARG A 304 102.31 -31.08 -64.06
CA ARG A 304 102.01 -32.20 -64.97
C ARG A 304 102.17 -31.85 -66.45
N LEU A 305 101.80 -30.64 -66.87
CA LEU A 305 101.94 -30.17 -68.26
C LEU A 305 103.41 -29.94 -68.63
N ALA A 306 104.21 -29.38 -67.71
CA ALA A 306 105.67 -29.29 -67.88
C ALA A 306 106.34 -30.67 -68.00
N GLN A 307 105.80 -31.68 -67.31
CA GLN A 307 106.30 -33.05 -67.34
C GLN A 307 105.82 -33.84 -68.57
N ALA A 308 104.67 -33.47 -69.16
CA ALA A 308 104.13 -34.06 -70.39
C ALA A 308 104.83 -33.58 -71.68
N ILE A 309 105.42 -32.37 -71.68
CA ILE A 309 106.23 -31.87 -72.82
C ILE A 309 107.56 -32.65 -72.95
N LEU A 310 108.09 -33.21 -71.86
CA LEU A 310 109.31 -34.02 -71.85
C LEU A 310 109.09 -35.50 -72.24
N SER A 311 107.85 -35.95 -72.44
CA SER A 311 107.51 -37.36 -72.71
C SER A 311 106.78 -37.58 -74.04
N LEU A 312 106.89 -36.66 -75.01
CA LEU A 312 106.27 -36.77 -76.35
C LEU A 312 107.08 -37.65 -77.34
N PHE A 313 107.54 -38.82 -76.89
CA PHE A 313 107.85 -39.99 -77.72
C PHE A 313 107.08 -41.18 -77.13
N GLY A 314 106.03 -41.64 -77.82
CA GLY A 314 105.43 -42.97 -77.56
C GLY A 314 103.96 -43.03 -77.15
N LEU A 315 103.08 -42.97 -78.17
CA LEU A 315 101.87 -43.76 -78.44
C LEU A 315 101.04 -44.47 -77.33
N GLY A 316 99.70 -44.25 -77.43
CA GLY A 316 98.63 -45.28 -77.28
C GLY A 316 97.84 -45.24 -75.96
N HIS A 317 96.66 -44.59 -75.89
CA HIS A 317 95.28 -45.17 -76.03
C HIS A 317 95.01 -46.40 -75.13
N SER A 318 93.96 -46.49 -74.30
CA SER A 318 92.58 -45.99 -74.41
C SER A 318 91.78 -46.15 -73.09
N GLN A 319 90.84 -45.22 -72.89
CA GLN A 319 89.58 -45.14 -72.09
C GLN A 319 88.69 -46.44 -71.98
N PRO A 320 87.49 -46.46 -71.32
CA PRO A 320 86.74 -45.44 -70.52
C PRO A 320 85.91 -45.95 -69.30
N SER A 321 85.11 -45.02 -68.74
CA SER A 321 83.76 -45.18 -68.12
C SER A 321 83.70 -45.39 -66.59
N SER A 322 82.78 -44.83 -65.79
CA SER A 322 81.59 -43.98 -65.98
C SER A 322 81.12 -43.54 -64.57
N ALA A 323 80.82 -42.26 -64.33
CA ALA A 323 79.49 -41.64 -64.29
C ALA A 323 78.73 -41.68 -62.95
N ALA A 324 78.25 -40.48 -62.57
CA ALA A 324 77.01 -40.10 -61.86
C ALA A 324 77.32 -39.19 -60.66
N GLY A 325 76.75 -38.01 -60.46
CA GLY A 325 75.69 -37.23 -61.11
C GLY A 325 75.34 -36.10 -60.11
N ARG A 326 75.61 -34.83 -60.43
CA ARG A 326 74.62 -33.80 -60.76
C ARG A 326 73.30 -33.86 -59.95
N GLN A 327 73.03 -32.86 -59.11
CA GLN A 327 71.95 -31.88 -59.35
C GLN A 327 71.93 -30.73 -58.34
N GLU A 328 72.05 -29.52 -58.88
CA GLU A 328 71.36 -28.32 -58.38
C GLU A 328 69.83 -28.56 -58.41
N LYS A 329 69.12 -27.95 -57.44
CA LYS A 329 68.09 -26.95 -57.78
C LYS A 329 67.55 -26.24 -56.54
N SER A 330 67.65 -24.92 -56.60
CA SER A 330 66.73 -23.99 -55.97
C SER A 330 65.28 -24.31 -56.33
N THR A 331 64.35 -24.03 -55.41
CA THR A 331 63.21 -23.12 -55.66
C THR A 331 62.37 -22.98 -54.38
N SER A 332 62.16 -21.73 -54.02
CA SER A 332 61.08 -21.22 -53.18
C SER A 332 59.71 -21.79 -53.58
N LYS A 333 58.81 -21.99 -52.61
CA LYS A 333 57.37 -21.80 -52.79
C LYS A 333 56.66 -21.62 -51.44
N ALA A 334 56.21 -20.40 -51.21
CA ALA A 334 55.06 -20.10 -50.37
C ALA A 334 53.79 -20.56 -51.13
N ALA A 335 52.91 -21.32 -50.47
CA ALA A 335 51.47 -21.39 -50.76
C ALA A 335 50.79 -22.40 -49.83
N SER A 336 50.08 -21.95 -48.78
CA SER A 336 49.02 -22.74 -48.14
C SER A 336 48.05 -21.86 -47.32
N LEU A 337 47.27 -21.00 -47.98
CA LEU A 337 46.13 -20.30 -47.36
C LEU A 337 44.95 -20.20 -48.35
N ALA A 338 44.53 -21.33 -48.92
CA ALA A 338 43.38 -21.38 -49.82
C ALA A 338 42.52 -22.64 -49.62
N ARG A 339 42.32 -23.07 -48.37
CA ARG A 339 41.50 -24.27 -48.06
C ARG A 339 40.39 -24.09 -47.02
N TRP A 340 40.13 -22.88 -46.52
CA TRP A 340 39.15 -22.66 -45.44
C TRP A 340 37.96 -21.74 -45.80
N MET A 341 37.86 -21.25 -47.03
CA MET A 341 36.73 -20.42 -47.45
C MET A 341 35.34 -21.09 -47.44
N PRO A 342 35.16 -22.40 -47.69
CA PRO A 342 33.81 -22.98 -47.68
C PRO A 342 33.24 -23.22 -46.27
N ILE A 343 34.08 -23.31 -45.23
CA ILE A 343 33.64 -23.60 -43.85
C ILE A 343 33.14 -22.34 -43.14
N ALA A 344 33.81 -21.19 -43.36
CA ALA A 344 33.38 -19.92 -42.78
C ALA A 344 32.01 -19.46 -43.31
N ASN A 345 31.71 -19.73 -44.58
CA ASN A 345 30.44 -19.36 -45.20
C ASN A 345 29.26 -20.25 -44.71
N LEU A 346 29.55 -21.49 -44.32
CA LEU A 346 28.55 -22.41 -43.75
C LEU A 346 28.20 -22.06 -42.29
N VAL A 347 29.18 -21.59 -41.51
CA VAL A 347 28.95 -21.12 -40.14
C VAL A 347 28.16 -19.79 -40.14
N LEU A 348 28.49 -18.87 -41.05
CA LEU A 348 27.78 -17.60 -41.14
C LEU A 348 26.32 -17.76 -41.60
N THR A 349 26.05 -18.68 -42.52
CA THR A 349 24.68 -18.97 -42.98
C THR A 349 23.84 -19.64 -41.89
N LEU A 350 24.42 -20.52 -41.07
CA LEU A 350 23.75 -21.09 -39.90
C LEU A 350 23.40 -20.03 -38.85
N ILE A 351 24.30 -19.06 -38.59
CA ILE A 351 24.05 -17.96 -37.65
C ILE A 351 22.93 -17.04 -38.16
N CYS A 352 22.93 -16.70 -39.45
CA CYS A 352 21.88 -15.88 -40.06
C CYS A 352 20.50 -16.57 -40.05
N ALA A 353 20.45 -17.89 -40.28
CA ALA A 353 19.21 -18.65 -40.20
C ALA A 353 18.64 -18.70 -38.78
N LEU A 354 19.51 -18.86 -37.77
CA LEU A 354 19.12 -18.87 -36.35
C LEU A 354 18.56 -17.50 -35.92
N LEU A 355 19.20 -16.41 -36.32
CA LEU A 355 18.71 -15.05 -36.03
C LEU A 355 17.35 -14.77 -36.71
N LEU A 356 17.13 -15.22 -37.94
CA LEU A 356 15.83 -15.09 -38.62
C LEU A 356 14.72 -15.88 -37.92
N THR A 357 15.01 -17.06 -37.38
CA THR A 357 14.02 -17.82 -36.60
C THR A 357 13.66 -17.15 -35.27
N VAL A 358 14.63 -16.52 -34.60
CA VAL A 358 14.38 -15.77 -33.36
C VAL A 358 13.51 -14.53 -33.63
N VAL A 359 13.76 -13.80 -34.72
CA VAL A 359 12.92 -12.65 -35.10
C VAL A 359 11.50 -13.08 -35.46
N LEU A 360 11.32 -14.19 -36.17
CA LEU A 360 9.97 -14.69 -36.53
C LEU A 360 9.17 -15.23 -35.35
N VAL A 361 9.83 -15.75 -34.31
CA VAL A 361 9.16 -16.20 -33.07
C VAL A 361 8.79 -15.02 -32.17
N PHE A 362 9.61 -13.96 -32.13
CA PHE A 362 9.33 -12.75 -31.33
C PHE A 362 8.41 -11.74 -32.02
N PHE A 363 8.33 -11.74 -33.36
CA PHE A 363 7.46 -10.85 -34.14
C PHE A 363 6.33 -11.61 -34.85
N ARG A 364 5.58 -12.44 -34.11
CA ARG A 364 4.23 -12.80 -34.57
C ARG A 364 3.31 -11.59 -34.40
N PRO A 365 2.72 -11.04 -35.47
CA PRO A 365 1.68 -10.03 -35.34
C PRO A 365 0.44 -10.69 -34.71
N SER A 366 0.08 -10.25 -33.51
CA SER A 366 -1.21 -10.58 -32.91
C SER A 366 -2.30 -9.95 -33.79
N LYS A 367 -3.03 -10.78 -34.54
CA LYS A 367 -4.27 -10.36 -35.19
C LYS A 367 -5.21 -9.84 -34.11
N GLY A 368 -5.59 -8.57 -34.21
CA GLY A 368 -6.68 -8.01 -33.44
C GLY A 368 -8.00 -8.63 -33.88
N ASP A 369 -8.78 -9.05 -32.90
CA ASP A 369 -10.21 -8.78 -32.77
C ASP A 369 -10.58 -9.01 -31.29
N ASN A 370 -11.46 -8.14 -30.77
CA ASN A 370 -11.96 -8.02 -29.39
C ASN A 370 -11.28 -6.96 -28.51
N MET A 371 -11.58 -5.68 -28.78
CA MET A 371 -11.62 -4.67 -27.73
C MET A 371 -12.95 -4.82 -26.96
N PRO A 372 -12.94 -4.98 -25.62
CA PRO A 372 -14.10 -4.67 -24.82
C PRO A 372 -14.26 -3.14 -24.70
N ALA A 373 -15.50 -2.69 -24.74
CA ALA A 373 -15.91 -1.29 -24.59
C ALA A 373 -15.41 -0.68 -23.26
N PRO A 374 -15.26 0.66 -23.17
CA PRO A 374 -14.82 1.31 -21.93
C PRO A 374 -15.91 1.14 -20.87
N LEU A 375 -15.57 0.54 -19.73
CA LEU A 375 -16.45 0.49 -18.56
C LEU A 375 -16.48 1.84 -17.85
N PRO A 376 -17.64 2.24 -17.31
CA PRO A 376 -17.81 3.51 -16.61
C PRO A 376 -17.07 3.50 -15.27
N ILE A 377 -16.57 4.67 -14.89
CA ILE A 377 -15.94 4.94 -13.60
C ILE A 377 -16.98 4.68 -12.50
N GLN A 378 -16.78 3.59 -11.75
CA GLN A 378 -17.57 3.26 -10.57
C GLN A 378 -16.72 3.55 -9.33
N HIS A 379 -17.23 4.43 -8.47
CA HIS A 379 -16.68 4.70 -7.14
C HIS A 379 -16.99 3.51 -6.24
N ASP A 380 -16.00 2.63 -6.01
CA ASP A 380 -16.16 1.54 -5.06
C ASP A 380 -15.99 2.03 -3.62
N THR A 381 -17.15 2.26 -3.02
CA THR A 381 -17.45 2.06 -1.61
C THR A 381 -16.85 0.74 -1.10
N ILE A 382 -16.01 0.83 -0.08
CA ILE A 382 -15.52 -0.32 0.68
C ILE A 382 -16.71 -0.90 1.47
N TYR A 383 -17.24 -2.03 1.02
CA TYR A 383 -18.11 -2.88 1.83
C TYR A 383 -17.23 -3.71 2.77
N LEU A 384 -17.41 -3.50 4.09
CA LEU A 384 -16.90 -4.40 5.11
C LEU A 384 -17.70 -5.70 5.07
N GLU A 385 -17.09 -6.74 4.49
CA GLU A 385 -17.59 -8.10 4.60
C GLU A 385 -17.35 -8.59 6.04
N LYS A 386 -18.46 -8.96 6.70
CA LYS A 386 -18.54 -9.45 8.07
C LYS A 386 -17.99 -10.89 8.14
N PRO A 387 -17.01 -11.22 8.98
CA PRO A 387 -16.64 -12.62 9.18
C PRO A 387 -17.74 -13.32 9.99
N ALA A 388 -18.23 -14.43 9.47
CA ALA A 388 -19.05 -15.38 10.19
C ALA A 388 -18.22 -16.02 11.31
N ILE A 389 -18.62 -15.77 12.56
CA ILE A 389 -18.09 -16.48 13.73
C ILE A 389 -18.91 -17.77 13.85
N ASP A 390 -18.28 -18.90 13.56
CA ASP A 390 -18.84 -20.21 13.87
C ASP A 390 -18.79 -20.40 15.40
N SER A 391 -19.96 -20.33 16.03
CA SER A 391 -20.17 -20.62 17.43
C SER A 391 -20.17 -22.14 17.64
N ALA A 392 -18.99 -22.76 17.72
CA ALA A 392 -18.89 -24.17 18.11
C ALA A 392 -17.62 -24.58 18.88
N ASP A 393 -16.58 -23.74 19.01
CA ASP A 393 -15.27 -24.20 19.55
C ASP A 393 -14.76 -23.51 20.83
N LEU A 394 -15.64 -22.83 21.57
CA LEU A 394 -15.32 -22.25 22.89
C LEU A 394 -16.17 -22.88 24.00
N SER A 395 -16.07 -24.20 24.15
CA SER A 395 -16.58 -24.92 25.32
C SER A 395 -15.71 -26.15 25.65
N ALA A 396 -14.39 -26.00 25.70
CA ALA A 396 -13.51 -27.00 26.33
C ALA A 396 -12.07 -26.48 26.48
N ARG A 397 -11.86 -25.48 27.35
CA ARG A 397 -10.56 -25.21 27.99
C ARG A 397 -10.70 -23.95 28.85
N ASP A 398 -11.12 -24.16 30.09
CA ASP A 398 -10.63 -23.41 31.26
C ASP A 398 -11.32 -23.98 32.50
N SER A 399 -10.83 -25.15 32.91
CA SER A 399 -11.11 -25.76 34.21
C SER A 399 -9.91 -26.61 34.60
N ALA A 400 -8.80 -25.92 34.83
CA ALA A 400 -7.60 -26.33 35.56
C ALA A 400 -6.63 -25.16 35.34
N THR A 401 -6.25 -24.35 36.30
CA THR A 401 -5.41 -24.72 37.44
C THR A 401 -5.16 -23.40 38.18
N LEU A 402 -5.41 -23.32 39.50
CA LEU A 402 -4.51 -22.64 40.45
C LEU A 402 -5.08 -22.75 41.87
N VAL A 403 -4.67 -23.84 42.50
CA VAL A 403 -4.44 -23.92 43.94
C VAL A 403 -3.10 -23.24 44.20
N ARG A 404 -3.09 -22.08 44.87
CA ARG A 404 -2.32 -21.78 46.09
C ARG A 404 -2.51 -20.34 46.53
#